data_AF-A0AAV2RBS3-F1
#
_entry.id   AF-A0AAV2RBS3-F1
#
_cell.length_a   1.000
_cell.length_b   1.000
_cell.length_c   1.000
_cell.angle_alpha   90.00
_cell.angle_beta   90.00
_cell.angle_gamma   90.00
#
_symmetry.space_group_name_H-M   'P 1'
#
loop_
_entity.id
_entity.type
_entity.pdbx_description
1 polymer ?
#
loop_
_entity_poly.entity_id
_entity_poly.type
_entity_poly.pdbx_seq_one_letter_code
_entity_poly.pdbx_strand_id
1 'polypeptide(L)'
;MSSSDHAHNETHTGEKSYQCIHCDTSFSRKDLLVQHQRTHTGEKPYKCSHCDKCFSKKCSVLKHQRIHTGEKPYQCNHCDKCFAQNCDLIKHQRKHTGE
;
A
#
# COMPACT_ATOMS: atom_id res chain seq x y z
N MET A 1 19.68 -4.78 -38.42
CA MET A 1 20.18 -5.59 -37.29
C MET A 1 19.80 -4.87 -35.99
N SER A 2 19.31 -5.61 -35.00
CA SER A 2 18.57 -5.22 -33.79
C SER A 2 17.16 -4.67 -34.07
N SER A 3 16.06 -5.43 -34.00
CA SER A 3 15.58 -6.37 -32.96
C SER A 3 15.44 -5.70 -31.60
N SER A 4 14.21 -5.37 -31.19
CA SER A 4 13.47 -6.22 -30.26
C SER A 4 12.16 -5.56 -29.80
N ASP A 5 11.11 -6.36 -29.91
CA ASP A 5 9.75 -6.25 -29.43
C ASP A 5 9.58 -5.45 -28.13
N HIS A 6 8.61 -4.52 -28.13
CA HIS A 6 7.84 -4.18 -26.94
C HIS A 6 6.36 -4.36 -27.25
N ALA A 7 5.99 -5.63 -27.53
CA ALA A 7 4.65 -6.10 -27.22
C ALA A 7 4.51 -6.15 -25.69
N HIS A 8 4.07 -5.04 -25.10
CA HIS A 8 3.48 -5.07 -23.77
C HIS A 8 2.21 -4.21 -23.76
N ASN A 9 1.09 -4.93 -23.84
CA ASN A 9 -0.26 -4.53 -23.45
C ASN A 9 -1.02 -3.55 -24.34
N GLU A 10 -1.41 -4.08 -25.51
CA GLU A 10 -2.78 -3.93 -26.01
C GLU A 10 -3.76 -4.71 -25.11
N THR A 11 -3.94 -4.25 -23.87
CA THR A 11 -5.13 -4.57 -23.08
C THR A 11 -5.51 -3.30 -22.33
N HIS A 12 -6.56 -2.62 -22.78
CA HIS A 12 -7.66 -2.13 -21.95
C HIS A 12 -8.68 -1.49 -22.89
N THR A 13 -9.60 -2.33 -23.32
CA THR A 13 -10.95 -2.01 -23.80
C THR A 13 -11.49 -0.72 -23.16
N GLY A 14 -11.53 0.40 -23.89
CA GLY A 14 -12.44 1.54 -23.67
C GLY A 14 -12.75 1.97 -22.22
N GLU A 15 -11.87 1.72 -21.26
CA GLU A 15 -12.09 2.00 -19.85
C GLU A 15 -11.58 3.42 -19.60
N LYS A 16 -12.49 4.30 -19.20
CA LYS A 16 -12.20 5.69 -18.87
C LYS A 16 -11.14 5.73 -17.76
N SER A 17 -9.88 5.92 -18.14
CA SER A 17 -8.76 6.07 -17.22
C SER A 17 -8.77 7.48 -16.62
N TYR A 18 -8.38 7.57 -15.35
CA TYR A 18 -8.30 8.82 -14.59
C TYR A 18 -6.83 9.22 -14.48
N GLN A 19 -6.43 10.23 -15.26
CA GLN A 19 -5.07 10.73 -15.30
C GLN A 19 -4.79 11.74 -14.19
N CYS A 20 -3.60 11.66 -13.59
CA CYS A 20 -3.12 12.67 -12.67
C CYS A 20 -2.64 13.92 -13.43
N ILE A 21 -2.97 15.10 -12.91
CA ILE A 21 -2.54 16.38 -13.52
C ILE A 21 -1.12 16.79 -13.11
N HIS A 22 -0.55 16.12 -12.11
CA HIS A 22 0.78 16.44 -11.57
C HIS A 22 1.86 15.43 -12.02
N CYS A 23 1.48 14.31 -12.64
CA CYS A 23 2.40 13.28 -13.16
C CYS A 23 1.71 12.36 -14.16
N ASP A 24 2.48 11.59 -14.94
CA ASP A 24 1.98 10.71 -16.02
C ASP A 24 1.30 9.42 -15.54
N THR A 25 0.85 9.37 -14.29
CA THR A 25 0.21 8.19 -13.72
C THR A 25 -1.29 8.18 -14.01
N SER A 26 -1.77 7.07 -14.56
CA SER A 26 -3.19 6.81 -14.83
C SER A 26 -3.75 5.75 -13.90
N PHE A 27 -5.00 5.92 -13.49
CA PHE A 27 -5.71 4.98 -12.62
C PHE A 27 -6.99 4.50 -13.29
N SER A 28 -7.35 3.23 -13.09
CA SER A 28 -8.63 2.68 -13.56
C SER A 28 -9.84 3.22 -12.79
N ARG A 29 -9.61 3.83 -11.61
CA ARG A 29 -10.68 4.34 -10.74
C ARG A 29 -10.38 5.74 -10.22
N LYS A 30 -11.43 6.56 -10.12
CA LYS A 30 -11.34 7.95 -9.63
C LYS A 30 -10.88 8.05 -8.19
N ASP A 31 -11.32 7.14 -7.31
CA ASP A 31 -10.93 7.16 -5.89
C ASP A 31 -9.43 6.88 -5.69
N LEU A 32 -8.85 6.02 -6.55
CA LEU A 32 -7.41 5.79 -6.57
C LEU A 32 -6.64 7.03 -7.04
N LEU A 33 -7.14 7.72 -8.08
CA LEU A 33 -6.58 8.99 -8.51
C LEU A 33 -6.63 10.04 -7.39
N VAL A 34 -7.78 10.22 -6.73
CA VAL A 34 -7.92 11.19 -5.63
C VAL A 34 -6.97 10.86 -4.48
N GLN A 35 -6.86 9.57 -4.11
CA GLN A 35 -5.91 9.14 -3.08
C GLN A 35 -4.46 9.41 -3.51
N HIS A 36 -4.13 9.20 -4.78
CA HIS A 36 -2.81 9.50 -5.33
C HIS A 36 -2.53 11.01 -5.34
N GLN A 37 -3.50 11.86 -5.69
CA GLN A 37 -3.30 13.32 -5.68
C GLN A 37 -2.86 13.86 -4.31
N ARG A 38 -3.24 13.19 -3.21
CA ARG A 38 -2.74 13.50 -1.87
C ARG A 38 -1.23 13.38 -1.70
N THR A 39 -0.55 12.62 -2.55
CA THR A 39 0.93 12.54 -2.52
C THR A 39 1.57 13.80 -3.07
N HIS A 40 0.88 14.55 -3.93
CA HIS A 40 1.34 15.82 -4.48
C HIS A 40 0.98 16.98 -3.55
N THR A 41 -0.24 16.99 -3.01
CA THR A 41 -0.69 18.07 -2.11
C THR A 41 -0.19 17.93 -0.68
N GLY A 42 0.26 16.74 -0.29
CA GLY A 42 0.63 16.43 1.09
C GLY A 42 -0.56 16.29 2.04
N GLU A 43 -1.79 16.28 1.52
CA GLU A 43 -3.01 16.17 2.34
C GLU A 43 -3.02 14.85 3.13
N LYS A 44 -3.19 14.97 4.45
CA LYS A 44 -3.21 13.83 5.39
C LYS A 44 -4.47 13.90 6.26
N PRO A 45 -5.64 13.54 5.72
CA PRO A 45 -6.92 13.74 6.42
C PRO A 45 -7.10 12.78 7.61
N TYR A 46 -6.29 11.73 7.72
CA TYR A 46 -6.46 10.73 8.77
C TYR A 46 -5.49 10.98 9.93
N LYS A 47 -5.96 11.62 11.00
CA LYS A 47 -5.20 11.84 12.24
C LYS A 47 -5.20 10.60 13.13
N CYS A 48 -4.07 10.28 13.75
CA CYS A 48 -3.98 9.28 14.79
C CYS A 48 -4.69 9.75 16.07
N SER A 49 -5.43 8.87 16.74
CA SER A 49 -6.10 9.18 18.02
C SER A 49 -5.15 9.28 19.21
N HIS A 50 -3.95 8.71 19.11
CA HIS A 50 -2.99 8.62 20.22
C HIS A 50 -1.79 9.57 20.09
N CYS A 51 -1.63 10.25 18.95
CA CYS A 51 -0.55 11.21 18.72
C CYS A 51 -0.88 12.17 17.56
N ASP A 52 -0.03 13.17 17.34
CA ASP A 52 -0.26 14.18 16.28
C ASP A 52 0.15 13.75 14.87
N LYS A 53 0.42 12.46 14.65
CA LYS A 53 0.75 11.95 13.31
C LYS A 53 -0.50 11.84 12.45
N CYS A 54 -0.41 12.36 11.22
CA CYS A 54 -1.45 12.28 10.21
C CYS A 54 -1.01 11.43 9.01
N PHE A 55 -1.98 10.78 8.35
CA PHE A 55 -1.76 9.87 7.23
C PHE A 55 -2.68 10.21 6.05
N SER A 56 -2.24 9.90 4.83
CA SER A 56 -3.00 10.10 3.59
C SER A 56 -4.02 8.99 3.30
N LYS A 57 -3.87 7.82 3.94
CA LYS A 57 -4.73 6.64 3.79
C LYS A 57 -5.26 6.15 5.14
N LYS A 58 -6.53 5.74 5.16
CA LYS A 58 -7.20 5.18 6.36
C LYS A 58 -6.50 3.91 6.87
N CYS A 59 -6.14 3.00 5.97
CA CYS A 59 -5.44 1.77 6.35
C CYS A 59 -4.08 2.04 7.01
N SER A 60 -3.40 3.12 6.63
CA SER A 60 -2.11 3.50 7.23
C SER A 60 -2.27 3.97 8.67
N VAL A 61 -3.29 4.78 8.98
CA VAL A 61 -3.52 5.22 10.37
C VAL A 61 -3.94 4.05 11.27
N LEU A 62 -4.77 3.11 10.77
CA LEU A 62 -5.17 1.93 11.54
C LEU A 62 -3.98 1.02 11.85
N LYS A 63 -3.10 0.78 10.85
CA LYS A 63 -1.85 0.04 11.07
C LYS A 63 -0.94 0.76 12.05
N HIS A 64 -0.86 2.08 11.97
CA HIS A 64 -0.08 2.89 12.89
C HIS A 64 -0.63 2.82 14.32
N GLN A 65 -1.94 2.84 14.52
CA GLN A 65 -2.55 2.76 15.86
C GLN A 65 -2.13 1.50 16.64
N ARG A 66 -1.83 0.39 15.94
CA ARG A 66 -1.32 -0.84 16.56
C ARG A 66 -0.01 -0.66 17.33
N ILE A 67 0.80 0.36 17.02
CA ILE A 67 2.00 0.65 17.81
C ILE A 67 1.67 1.18 19.20
N HIS A 68 0.52 1.86 19.34
CA HIS A 68 0.06 2.44 20.61
C HIS A 68 -0.68 1.40 21.44
N THR A 69 -1.51 0.58 20.80
CA THR A 69 -2.28 -0.47 21.49
C THR A 69 -1.47 -1.73 21.76
N GLY A 70 -0.33 -1.92 21.07
CA GLY A 70 0.45 -3.15 21.13
C GLY A 70 -0.22 -4.35 20.45
N GLU A 71 -1.32 -4.14 19.72
CA GLU A 71 -2.06 -5.20 19.04
C GLU A 71 -1.19 -5.89 17.98
N LYS A 72 -1.08 -7.22 18.08
CA LYS A 72 -0.31 -8.07 17.17
C LYS A 72 -1.20 -9.17 16.61
N PRO A 73 -2.10 -8.87 15.67
CA PRO A 73 -3.12 -9.81 15.22
C PRO A 73 -2.56 -10.94 14.33
N TYR A 74 -1.31 -10.85 13.89
CA TYR A 74 -0.72 -11.84 12.97
C TYR A 74 0.22 -12.77 13.73
N GLN A 75 -0.26 -13.97 14.07
CA GLN A 75 0.54 -15.01 14.70
C GLN A 75 1.29 -15.85 13.65
N CYS A 76 2.52 -16.25 13.96
CA CYS A 76 3.25 -17.22 13.16
C CYS A 76 2.74 -18.65 13.42
N ASN A 77 2.58 -19.44 12.36
CA ASN A 77 2.13 -20.83 12.50
C ASN A 77 3.28 -21.80 12.86
N HIS A 78 4.53 -21.34 12.85
CA HIS A 78 5.71 -22.15 13.17
C HIS A 78 6.31 -21.83 14.56
N CYS A 79 5.87 -20.75 15.20
CA CYS A 79 6.33 -20.34 16.54
C CYS A 79 5.37 -19.33 17.18
N ASP A 80 5.51 -19.05 18.48
CA ASP A 80 4.60 -18.16 19.22
C ASP A 80 4.80 -16.65 18.97
N LYS A 81 5.53 -16.28 17.91
CA LYS A 81 5.78 -14.87 17.59
C LYS A 81 4.57 -14.25 16.89
N CYS A 82 4.07 -13.15 17.46
CA CYS A 82 3.01 -12.32 16.86
C CYS A 82 3.57 -11.00 16.31
N PHE A 83 2.94 -10.51 15.24
CA PHE A 83 3.34 -9.32 14.49
C PHE A 83 2.17 -8.33 14.36
N ALA A 84 2.48 -7.04 14.33
CA ALA A 84 1.51 -5.97 14.13
C ALA A 84 1.09 -5.81 12.65
N GLN A 85 1.92 -6.28 11.70
CA GLN A 85 1.67 -6.21 10.27
C GLN A 85 1.90 -7.56 9.57
N ASN A 86 1.07 -7.84 8.57
CA ASN A 86 1.17 -9.08 7.79
C ASN A 86 2.51 -9.18 7.04
N CYS A 87 3.00 -8.08 6.46
CA CYS A 87 4.30 -8.11 5.76
C CYS A 87 5.46 -8.52 6.67
N ASP A 88 5.40 -8.20 7.97
CA ASP A 88 6.43 -8.60 8.93
C ASP A 88 6.30 -10.09 9.27
N LEU A 89 5.07 -10.60 9.39
CA LEU A 89 4.82 -12.05 9.51
C LEU A 89 5.36 -12.81 8.29
N ILE A 90 5.04 -12.38 7.06
CA ILE A 90 5.51 -13.06 5.84
C ILE A 90 7.04 -13.08 5.77
N LYS A 91 7.69 -11.94 6.05
CA LYS A 91 9.17 -11.88 6.11
C LYS A 91 9.73 -12.79 7.19
N HIS A 92 9.05 -12.91 8.33
CA HIS A 92 9.47 -13.81 9.39
C HIS A 92 9.31 -15.28 8.99
N GLN A 93 8.21 -15.64 8.32
CA GLN A 93 7.92 -17.01 7.88
C GLN A 93 8.98 -17.56 6.92
N ARG A 94 9.54 -16.72 6.05
CA ARG A 94 10.66 -17.11 5.17
C ARG A 94 11.86 -17.68 5.92
N LYS A 95 12.10 -17.20 7.16
CA LYS A 95 13.17 -17.73 8.02
C LYS A 95 12.93 -19.15 8.51
N HIS A 96 11.67 -19.62 8.52
CA HIS A 96 11.33 -21.00 8.89
C HIS A 96 11.36 -21.94 7.70
N THR A 97 11.04 -21.45 6.50
CA THR A 97 11.03 -22.25 5.27
C THR A 97 12.41 -22.34 4.62
N GLY A 98 13.38 -21.54 5.06
CA GLY A 98 14.76 -21.58 4.52
C GLY A 98 14.89 -21.01 3.10
N GLU A 99 13.91 -20.23 2.65
CA GLU A 99 13.90 -19.51 1.36
C GLU A 99 14.28 -18.03 1.51
#